data_AF-A0A8X6KKD2-F1
#
_entry.id   AF-A0A8X6KKD2-F1
#
_cell.length_a   1.000
_cell.length_b   1.000
_cell.length_c   1.000
_cell.angle_alpha   90.00
_cell.angle_beta   90.00
_cell.angle_gamma   90.00
#
_symmetry.space_group_name_H-M   'P 1'
#
loop_
_entity.id
_entity.type
_entity.pdbx_description
1 polymer ?
#
loop_
_entity_poly.entity_id
_entity_poly.type
_entity_poly.pdbx_seq_one_letter_code
_entity_poly.pdbx_strand_id
1 'polypeptide(L)' 'MWINFAESEILPPSCTWTFPCLGIMQFNKQNTEKAKEDIKHVLKVLDDHLLTSTYLVGEHITQADISVCIYTLCTK' A
#
# COMPACT_ATOMS: atom_id res chain seq x y z
N MET A 1 -2.55 -8.54 12.55
CA MET A 1 -1.40 -8.98 11.75
C MET A 1 -1.30 -8.20 10.44
N TRP A 2 -2.39 -8.06 9.66
CA TRP A 2 -2.41 -7.26 8.41
C TRP A 2 -2.32 -5.73 8.58
N ILE A 3 -2.88 -5.16 9.65
CA ILE A 3 -2.81 -3.71 9.91
C ILE A 3 -1.36 -3.25 10.10
N ASN A 4 -0.59 -3.97 10.93
CA ASN A 4 0.81 -3.65 11.16
C ASN A 4 1.65 -3.82 9.88
N PHE A 5 1.32 -4.83 9.06
CA PHE A 5 1.93 -5.00 7.73
C PHE A 5 1.62 -3.82 6.81
N ALA A 6 0.39 -3.32 6.81
CA ALA A 6 0.02 -2.14 6.02
C ALA A 6 0.75 -0.87 6.52
N GLU A 7 0.89 -0.70 7.83
CA GLU A 7 1.59 0.45 8.41
C GLU A 7 3.12 0.39 8.20
N SER A 8 3.73 -0.79 8.18
CA SER A 8 5.18 -0.92 7.98
C SER A 8 5.59 -0.97 6.51
N GLU A 9 4.83 -1.66 5.67
CA GLU A 9 5.20 -1.94 4.27
C GLU A 9 4.49 -1.04 3.26
N ILE A 10 3.30 -0.51 3.55
CA ILE A 10 2.53 0.28 2.58
C ILE A 10 2.62 1.79 2.88
N LEU A 11 2.51 2.17 4.15
CA LEU A 11 2.49 3.59 4.53
C LEU A 11 3.78 4.34 4.12
N PRO A 12 5.01 3.85 4.40
CA PRO A 12 6.23 4.57 4.01
C PRO A 12 6.41 4.78 2.50
N PRO A 13 6.23 3.77 1.62
CA PRO A 13 6.35 3.98 0.19
C PRO A 13 5.19 4.82 -0.37
N SER A 14 3.96 4.70 0.14
CA SER A 14 2.85 5.56 -0.27
C SER A 14 3.09 7.04 0.07
N CYS A 15 3.64 7.35 1.25
CA CYS A 15 4.05 8.72 1.60
C CYS A 15 5.19 9.22 0.69
N THR A 16 6.20 8.38 0.44
CA THR A 16 7.35 8.72 -0.41
C THR A 16 6.91 9.06 -1.84
N TRP A 17 5.87 8.41 -2.35
CA TRP A 17 5.33 8.68 -3.68
C TRP A 17 4.36 9.88 -3.70
N THR A 18 3.52 10.06 -2.68
CA THR A 18 2.53 11.16 -2.65
C THR A 18 3.09 12.52 -2.26
N PHE A 19 4.02 12.58 -1.32
CA PHE A 19 4.51 13.84 -0.77
C PHE A 19 5.20 14.72 -1.84
N PRO A 20 5.92 14.16 -2.83
CA PRO A 20 6.36 14.93 -3.99
C PRO A 20 5.24 15.55 -4.83
N CYS A 21 4.14 14.83 -5.05
CA CYS A 21 2.98 15.34 -5.81
C CYS A 21 2.25 16.47 -5.07
N LEU A 22 2.24 16.42 -3.74
CA LEU A 22 1.64 17.45 -2.88
C LEU A 22 2.58 18.65 -2.62
N GLY A 23 3.81 18.62 -3.15
CA GLY A 23 4.80 19.67 -2.92
C GLY A 23 5.36 19.72 -1.49
N ILE A 24 5.11 18.68 -0.68
CA ILE A 24 5.58 18.57 0.71
C ILE A 24 7.04 18.10 0.75
N MET A 25 7.45 17.23 -0.18
CA MET A 25 8.82 16.73 -0.31
C MET A 25 9.38 16.98 -1.70
N GLN A 26 10.70 17.06 -1.81
CA GLN A 26 11.37 17.18 -3.10
C GLN A 26 11.29 15.84 -3.86
N PHE A 27 10.90 15.90 -5.14
CA PHE A 27 10.80 14.71 -5.97
C PHE A 27 12.18 14.05 -6.15
N ASN A 28 12.28 12.78 -5.75
CA ASN A 28 13.46 11.96 -5.98
C ASN A 28 13.08 10.73 -6.80
N LYS A 29 13.53 10.69 -8.06
CA LYS A 29 13.20 9.62 -9.01
C LYS A 29 13.57 8.22 -8.48
N GLN A 30 14.71 8.07 -7.82
CA GLN A 30 15.17 6.77 -7.30
C GLN A 30 14.25 6.28 -6.18
N ASN A 31 13.90 7.16 -5.25
CA ASN A 31 13.01 6.82 -4.13
C ASN A 31 11.58 6.56 -4.62
N THR A 32 11.09 7.34 -5.59
CA THR A 32 9.76 7.13 -6.17
C THR A 32 9.66 5.80 -6.93
N GLU A 33 10.67 5.45 -7.73
CA GLU A 33 10.65 4.16 -8.45
C GLU A 33 10.77 2.98 -7.48
N LYS A 34 11.59 3.08 -6.43
CA LYS A 34 11.65 2.07 -5.37
C LYS A 34 10.30 1.92 -4.65
N ALA A 35 9.68 3.04 -4.28
CA ALA A 35 8.36 3.03 -3.64
C ALA A 35 7.29 2.36 -4.52
N LYS A 36 7.35 2.55 -5.85
CA LYS A 36 6.47 1.85 -6.80
C LYS A 36 6.71 0.35 -6.82
N GLU A 37 7.97 -0.09 -6.79
CA GLU A 37 8.30 -1.53 -6.73
C GLU A 37 7.84 -2.16 -5.43
N ASP A 38 8.06 -1.49 -4.29
CA ASP A 38 7.63 -1.97 -2.97
C ASP A 38 6.09 -2.13 -2.93
N ILE A 39 5.34 -1.13 -3.42
CA ILE A 39 3.88 -1.22 -3.50
C ILE A 39 3.41 -2.34 -4.45
N LYS A 40 4.08 -2.54 -5.58
CA LYS A 40 3.78 -3.66 -6.49
C LYS A 40 3.98 -5.02 -5.80
N HIS A 41 5.03 -5.15 -4.99
CA HIS A 41 5.28 -6.38 -4.25
C HIS A 41 4.16 -6.64 -3.23
N VAL A 42 3.75 -5.61 -2.48
CA VAL A 42 2.64 -5.73 -1.52
C VAL A 42 1.32 -6.06 -2.23
N LEU A 43 1.02 -5.41 -3.35
CA LEU A 43 -0.16 -5.71 -4.15
C LEU A 43 -0.18 -7.15 -4.65
N LYS A 44 0.98 -7.70 -5.01
CA LYS A 44 1.07 -9.10 -5.41
C LYS A 44 0.78 -10.06 -4.25
N VAL A 45 1.31 -9.78 -3.05
CA VAL A 45 1.00 -10.58 -1.85
C VAL A 45 -0.50 -10.53 -1.52
N LEU A 46 -1.12 -9.35 -1.67
CA LEU A 46 -2.56 -9.18 -1.50
C LEU A 46 -3.35 -9.95 -2.57
N ASP A 47 -2.93 -9.90 -3.84
CA ASP A 47 -3.57 -10.61 -4.95
C ASP A 47 -3.51 -12.13 -4.76
N ASP A 48 -2.33 -12.66 -4.38
CA ASP A 48 -2.13 -14.09 -4.10
C ASP A 48 -3.00 -14.56 -2.92
N HIS A 49 -3.18 -13.73 -1.89
CA HIS A 49 -4.06 -14.02 -0.75
C HIS A 49 -5.54 -13.97 -1.13
N LEU A 50 -5.95 -12.93 -1.89
CA LEU A 50 -7.33 -12.74 -2.35
C LEU A 50 -7.76 -13.76 -3.41
N LEU A 51 -6.81 -14.43 -4.06
CA LEU A 51 -7.08 -15.50 -5.01
C LEU A 51 -7.80 -16.70 -4.37
N THR A 52 -7.57 -16.91 -3.07
CA THR A 52 -8.13 -18.03 -2.30
C THR A 52 -9.08 -17.60 -1.19
N SER A 53 -9.19 -16.29 -0.92
CA SER A 53 -10.00 -15.72 0.17
C SER A 53 -10.74 -14.47 -0.29
N THR A 54 -12.04 -14.35 -0.01
CA THR A 54 -12.85 -13.21 -0.48
C THR A 54 -12.52 -11.89 0.23
N TYR A 55 -11.94 -11.93 1.44
CA TYR A 55 -11.45 -10.76 2.18
C TYR A 55 -10.12 -11.05 2.87
N LEU A 56 -9.41 -10.00 3.31
CA LEU A 56 -8.08 -10.13 3.93
C LEU A 56 -8.12 -10.85 5.29
N VAL A 57 -9.23 -10.75 6.02
CA VAL A 57 -9.45 -11.46 7.29
C VAL A 57 -10.88 -11.99 7.36
N GLY A 58 -11.07 -13.27 7.06
CA GLY A 58 -12.39 -13.93 7.10
C GLY A 58 -13.28 -13.61 5.89
N GLU A 59 -14.60 -13.70 6.06
CA GLU A 59 -15.61 -13.39 5.03
C GLU A 59 -16.29 -12.01 5.21
N HIS A 60 -15.64 -11.09 5.93
CA HIS A 60 -16.19 -9.76 6.22
C HIS A 60 -15.15 -8.67 6.00
N ILE A 61 -15.62 -7.47 5.63
CA ILE A 61 -14.77 -6.28 5.52
C ILE A 61 -14.19 -5.96 6.90
N THR A 62 -12.87 -5.83 6.96
CA THR A 62 -12.15 -5.47 8.17
C THR A 62 -11.37 -4.16 7.99
N GLN A 63 -10.84 -3.66 9.10
CA GLN A 63 -9.96 -2.50 9.11
C GLN A 63 -8.72 -2.70 8.21
N ALA A 64 -8.29 -3.94 7.97
CA ALA A 64 -7.21 -4.23 7.04
C ALA A 64 -7.59 -3.84 5.60
N ASP A 65 -8.80 -4.16 5.15
CA ASP A 65 -9.29 -3.81 3.81
C ASP A 65 -9.40 -2.29 3.64
N ILE A 66 -9.89 -1.59 4.66
CA ILE A 66 -10.00 -0.11 4.67
C ILE A 66 -8.61 0.53 4.61
N SER A 67 -7.66 0.08 5.44
CA SER A 67 -6.29 0.61 5.45
C SER A 67 -5.59 0.38 4.11
N VAL A 68 -5.67 -0.83 3.55
CA VAL A 68 -5.10 -1.14 2.24
C VAL A 68 -5.69 -0.23 1.16
N CYS A 69 -7.03 -0.06 1.12
CA CYS A 69 -7.70 0.83 0.16
C CYS A 69 -7.26 2.29 0.30
N ILE A 70 -7.18 2.83 1.52
CA ILE A 70 -6.76 4.22 1.74
C ILE A 70 -5.33 4.42 1.25
N TYR A 71 -4.42 3.50 1.59
CA TYR A 71 -3.02 3.61 1.21
C TYR A 71 -2.77 3.39 -0.29
N THR A 72 -3.61 2.60 -0.97
CA THR A 72 -3.56 2.48 -2.45
C THR A 72 -4.20 3.65 -3.17
N LEU A 73 -5.24 4.29 -2.61
CA LEU A 73 -5.89 5.45 -3.25
C LEU A 73 -4.90 6.60 -3.49
N CYS A 74 -3.94 6.74 -2.57
CA CYS A 74 -2.82 7.67 -2.66
C CYS A 74 -1.86 7.41 -3.84
N THR A 75 -1.92 6.26 -4.51
CA THR A 75 -1.02 5.93 -5.63
C THR A 75 -1.59 6.23 -7.03
N LYS A 76 -2.81 6.80 -7.11
CA LYS A 76 -3.43 7.22 -8.38
C LYS A 76 -3.09 8.64 -8.81
#